data_AF-A0AAI9MU32-F1
#
_entry.id   AF-A0AAI9MU32-F1
#
_cell.length_a   1.000
_cell.length_b   1.000
_cell.length_c   1.000
_cell.angle_alpha   90.00
_cell.angle_beta   90.00
_cell.angle_gamma   90.00
#
_symmetry.space_group_name_H-M   'P 1'
#
loop_
_entity.id
_entity.type
_entity.pdbx_description
1 polymer ?
#
loop_
_entity_poly.entity_id
_entity_poly.type
_entity_poly.pdbx_seq_one_letter_code
_entity_poly.pdbx_strand_id
1 'polypeptide(L)'
;MIKMKNYFLRKEDCNAYDSLTLVWPCVEPITQSLISLLPTTLTKGLVADAVQSSVMAYNQQADCSLNDWERLAVYFITLANFVSEHVDREMDFTELATISQLPRRLNSELINAVAEKLALRISYA
;
A
#
# COMPACT_ATOMS: atom_id res chain seq x y z
N MET A 1 -11.05 10.17 12.81
CA MET A 1 -10.37 9.75 11.56
C MET A 1 -8.98 10.37 11.57
N ILE A 2 -7.93 9.58 11.79
CA ILE A 2 -6.55 10.09 11.78
C ILE A 2 -6.18 10.30 10.32
N LYS A 3 -5.91 11.55 9.91
CA LYS A 3 -5.51 11.85 8.54
C LYS A 3 -4.07 11.38 8.32
N MET A 4 -3.79 10.68 7.22
CA MET A 4 -2.46 10.17 6.92
C MET A 4 -1.38 11.25 6.91
N LYS A 5 -1.74 12.48 6.52
CA LYS A 5 -0.88 13.66 6.60
C LYS A 5 -0.26 13.95 7.97
N ASN A 6 -0.84 13.43 9.06
CA ASN A 6 -0.32 13.61 10.42
C ASN A 6 0.81 12.62 10.77
N TYR A 7 1.11 11.66 9.88
CA TYR A 7 2.21 10.72 10.02
C TYR A 7 3.50 11.21 9.35
N PHE A 8 3.38 11.98 8.26
CA PHE A 8 4.56 12.48 7.54
C PHE A 8 5.29 13.57 8.31
N LEU A 9 6.61 13.41 8.45
CA LEU A 9 7.49 14.40 9.07
C LEU A 9 7.96 15.46 8.06
N ARG A 10 8.01 15.12 6.77
CA ARG A 10 8.44 16.00 5.69
C ARG A 10 7.26 16.43 4.84
N LYS A 11 7.29 17.69 4.40
CA LYS A 11 6.23 18.26 3.55
C LYS A 11 6.19 17.62 2.16
N GLU A 12 7.34 17.24 1.62
CA GLU A 12 7.48 16.60 0.31
C GLU A 12 6.77 15.25 0.28
N ASP A 13 6.98 14.42 1.30
CA ASP A 13 6.33 13.14 1.51
C ASP A 13 4.79 13.29 1.54
N CYS A 14 4.30 14.28 2.28
CA CYS A 14 2.87 14.61 2.31
C CYS A 14 2.35 15.01 0.93
N ASN A 15 3.08 15.83 0.18
CA ASN A 15 2.66 16.28 -1.15
C ASN A 15 2.64 15.13 -2.18
N ALA A 16 3.61 14.22 -2.11
CA ALA A 16 3.67 13.06 -3.00
C ALA A 16 2.48 12.12 -2.77
N TYR A 17 2.17 11.87 -1.50
CA TYR A 17 0.99 11.10 -1.11
C TYR A 17 -0.32 11.81 -1.50
N ASP A 18 -0.46 13.10 -1.20
CA ASP A 18 -1.65 13.89 -1.56
C ASP A 18 -1.87 13.88 -3.08
N SER A 19 -0.79 14.05 -3.87
CA SER A 19 -0.85 13.96 -5.34
C SER A 19 -1.36 12.60 -5.80
N LEU A 20 -0.92 11.50 -5.17
CA LEU A 20 -1.40 10.16 -5.48
C LEU A 20 -2.89 10.00 -5.13
N THR A 21 -3.33 10.51 -3.97
CA THR A 21 -4.76 10.45 -3.58
C THR A 21 -5.68 11.28 -4.48
N LEU A 22 -5.16 12.34 -5.11
CA LEU A 22 -5.92 13.11 -6.11
C LEU A 22 -6.16 12.31 -7.40
N VAL A 23 -5.17 11.51 -7.82
CA VAL A 23 -5.30 10.62 -8.99
C VAL A 23 -6.15 9.40 -8.64
N TRP A 24 -5.93 8.84 -7.46
CA TRP A 24 -6.59 7.64 -6.95
C TRP A 24 -7.28 7.91 -5.61
N PRO A 25 -8.55 8.35 -5.60
CA PRO A 25 -9.28 8.62 -4.36
C PRO A 25 -9.41 7.41 -3.42
N CYS A 26 -9.22 6.20 -3.95
CA CYS A 26 -9.20 4.95 -3.18
C CYS A 26 -7.90 4.72 -2.38
N VAL A 27 -6.82 5.47 -2.63
CA VAL A 27 -5.56 5.30 -1.90
C VAL A 27 -5.70 5.65 -0.43
N GLU A 28 -6.35 6.77 -0.09
CA GLU A 28 -6.58 7.14 1.32
C GLU A 28 -7.33 6.05 2.11
N PRO A 29 -8.50 5.53 1.67
CA PRO A 29 -9.19 4.49 2.41
C PRO A 29 -8.40 3.18 2.48
N ILE A 30 -7.70 2.75 1.40
CA ILE A 30 -6.84 1.56 1.45
C ILE A 30 -5.75 1.72 2.51
N THR A 31 -5.06 2.87 2.48
CA THR A 31 -3.95 3.18 3.39
C THR A 31 -4.41 3.21 4.84
N GLN A 32 -5.53 3.88 5.11
CA GLN A 32 -6.11 3.92 6.45
C GLN A 32 -6.56 2.55 6.94
N SER A 33 -7.21 1.74 6.10
CA SER A 33 -7.63 0.39 6.45
C SER A 33 -6.45 -0.47 6.85
N LEU A 34 -5.38 -0.49 6.04
CA LEU A 34 -4.19 -1.29 6.33
C LEU A 34 -3.45 -0.82 7.59
N ILE A 35 -3.21 0.48 7.73
CA ILE A 35 -2.48 1.02 8.89
C ILE A 35 -3.27 0.87 10.19
N SER A 36 -4.60 0.81 10.12
CA SER A 36 -5.42 0.55 11.30
C SER A 36 -5.23 -0.84 11.91
N LEU A 37 -4.65 -1.79 11.15
CA LEU A 37 -4.32 -3.13 11.61
C LEU A 37 -3.00 -3.18 12.39
N LEU A 38 -2.18 -2.13 12.29
CA LEU A 38 -0.85 -2.10 12.91
C LEU A 38 -0.96 -1.89 14.43
N PRO A 39 -0.04 -2.47 15.22
CA PRO A 39 0.03 -2.25 16.65
C PRO A 39 0.20 -0.76 16.98
N THR A 40 -0.46 -0.29 18.04
CA THR A 40 -0.34 1.11 18.50
C THR A 40 1.05 1.45 19.03
N THR A 41 1.88 0.44 19.30
CA THR A 41 3.29 0.54 19.68
C THR A 41 4.20 0.89 18.51
N LEU A 42 3.75 0.72 17.27
CA LEU A 42 4.53 1.05 16.08
C LEU A 42 4.69 2.58 15.95
N THR A 43 5.91 3.03 15.67
CA THR A 43 6.18 4.47 15.60
C THR A 43 5.54 5.08 14.36
N LYS A 44 5.03 6.31 14.49
CA LYS A 44 4.46 7.06 13.35
C LYS A 44 5.46 7.24 12.19
N GLY A 45 6.75 7.31 12.50
CA GLY A 45 7.82 7.41 11.50
C GLY A 45 7.88 6.16 10.62
N LEU A 46 7.87 4.97 11.22
CA LEU A 46 7.90 3.71 10.47
C LEU A 46 6.68 3.58 9.54
N VAL A 47 5.49 3.95 10.03
CA VAL A 47 4.27 3.98 9.21
C VAL A 47 4.42 4.95 8.04
N ALA A 48 4.93 6.15 8.28
CA ALA A 48 5.15 7.15 7.24
C ALA A 48 6.15 6.66 6.19
N ASP A 49 7.25 6.04 6.60
CA ASP A 49 8.28 5.48 5.73
C ASP A 49 7.73 4.34 4.86
N ALA A 50 6.87 3.49 5.42
CA ALA A 50 6.21 2.42 4.66
C ALA A 50 5.24 2.97 3.59
N VAL A 51 4.47 4.00 3.93
CA VAL A 51 3.60 4.65 2.94
C VAL A 51 4.42 5.34 1.86
N GLN A 52 5.51 6.03 2.22
CA GLN A 52 6.40 6.62 1.22
C GLN A 52 7.05 5.57 0.32
N SER A 53 7.50 4.45 0.89
CA SER A 53 8.02 3.33 0.11
C SER A 53 6.99 2.82 -0.89
N SER A 54 5.72 2.77 -0.50
CA SER A 54 4.61 2.37 -1.38
C SER A 54 4.35 3.40 -2.49
N VAL A 55 4.39 4.71 -2.17
CA VAL A 55 4.28 5.81 -3.14
C VAL A 55 5.47 5.79 -4.12
N MET A 56 6.67 5.52 -3.64
CA MET A 56 7.86 5.37 -4.48
C MET A 56 7.71 4.17 -5.42
N ALA A 57 7.25 3.02 -4.91
CA ALA A 57 7.03 1.82 -5.71
C ALA A 57 5.97 2.03 -6.81
N TYR A 58 4.92 2.81 -6.53
CA TYR A 58 3.94 3.23 -7.54
C TYR A 58 4.56 4.05 -8.69
N ASN A 59 5.51 4.93 -8.35
CA ASN A 59 6.15 5.84 -9.30
C ASN A 59 7.39 5.23 -9.98
N GLN A 60 7.92 4.13 -9.45
CA GLN A 60 9.14 3.53 -9.93
C GLN A 60 8.97 3.05 -11.38
N GLN A 61 9.95 3.36 -12.22
CA GLN A 61 10.05 2.76 -13.53
C GLN A 61 10.50 1.32 -13.36
N ALA A 62 9.60 0.37 -13.68
CA ALA A 62 9.96 -1.03 -13.80
C ALA A 62 10.56 -1.28 -15.18
N ASP A 63 11.41 -2.31 -15.29
CA ASP A 63 11.98 -2.76 -16.57
C ASP A 63 10.90 -3.17 -17.58
N CYS A 64 9.71 -3.50 -17.10
CA CYS A 64 8.51 -3.74 -17.89
C CYS A 64 7.50 -2.58 -17.77
N SER A 65 6.80 -2.29 -18.87
CA SER A 65 5.72 -1.30 -18.85
C SER A 65 4.57 -1.74 -17.92
N LEU A 66 4.26 -0.90 -16.94
CA LEU A 66 3.11 -1.04 -16.03
C LEU A 66 2.06 0.02 -16.36
N ASN A 67 0.82 -0.41 -16.55
CA ASN A 67 -0.34 0.47 -16.63
C ASN A 67 -0.72 1.03 -15.25
N ASP A 68 -1.61 2.03 -15.21
CA ASP A 68 -1.91 2.73 -13.96
C ASP A 68 -2.54 1.82 -12.89
N TRP A 69 -3.31 0.81 -13.28
CA TRP A 69 -3.88 -0.18 -12.35
C TRP A 69 -2.82 -1.14 -11.82
N GLU A 70 -1.86 -1.54 -12.66
CA GLU A 70 -0.71 -2.34 -12.22
C GLU A 70 0.16 -1.56 -11.24
N ARG A 71 0.40 -0.27 -11.48
CA ARG A 71 1.13 0.60 -10.53
C ARG A 71 0.39 0.72 -9.20
N LEU A 72 -0.94 0.87 -9.24
CA LEU A 72 -1.76 0.88 -8.03
C LEU A 72 -1.71 -0.48 -7.29
N ALA A 73 -1.60 -1.60 -8.02
CA ALA A 73 -1.36 -2.90 -7.40
C ALA A 73 0.01 -2.98 -6.72
N VAL A 74 1.06 -2.43 -7.32
CA VAL A 74 2.39 -2.32 -6.67
C VAL A 74 2.31 -1.53 -5.37
N TYR A 75 1.60 -0.40 -5.37
CA TYR A 75 1.34 0.38 -4.16
C TYR A 75 0.73 -0.49 -3.06
N PHE A 76 -0.37 -1.19 -3.39
CA PHE A 76 -1.09 -2.01 -2.44
C PHE A 76 -0.24 -3.18 -1.92
N ILE A 77 0.44 -3.92 -2.80
CA ILE A 77 1.30 -5.05 -2.42
C ILE A 77 2.40 -4.59 -1.46
N THR A 78 3.06 -3.48 -1.77
CA THR A 78 4.14 -2.93 -0.95
C THR A 78 3.66 -2.60 0.47
N LEU A 79 2.51 -1.94 0.57
CA LEU A 79 1.94 -1.58 1.87
C LEU A 79 1.39 -2.81 2.63
N ALA A 80 0.74 -3.74 1.92
CA ALA A 80 0.20 -4.96 2.51
C ALA A 80 1.31 -5.86 3.08
N ASN A 81 2.44 -5.97 2.39
CA ASN A 81 3.61 -6.71 2.90
C ASN A 81 4.13 -6.09 4.20
N PHE A 82 4.30 -4.76 4.23
CA PHE A 82 4.69 -4.08 5.46
C PHE A 82 3.71 -4.35 6.61
N VAL A 83 2.41 -4.32 6.34
CA VAL A 83 1.39 -4.60 7.36
C VAL A 83 1.46 -6.05 7.83
N SER A 84 1.59 -7.01 6.91
CA SER A 84 1.73 -8.44 7.21
C SER A 84 2.95 -8.73 8.09
N GLU A 85 4.06 -8.03 7.88
CA GLU A 85 5.28 -8.15 8.69
C GLU A 85 5.16 -7.60 10.12
N HIS A 86 4.21 -6.68 10.35
CA HIS A 86 4.13 -5.91 11.61
C HIS A 86 2.82 -6.13 12.39
N VAL A 87 1.90 -6.94 11.88
CA VAL A 87 0.67 -7.29 12.59
C VAL A 87 0.93 -8.46 13.56
N ASP A 88 0.34 -8.41 14.75
CA ASP A 88 0.57 -9.41 15.82
C ASP A 88 -0.02 -10.81 15.53
N ARG A 89 -0.70 -10.98 14.40
CA ARG A 89 -1.30 -12.26 13.95
C ARG A 89 -0.92 -12.51 12.50
N GLU A 90 -0.72 -13.76 12.11
CA GLU A 90 -0.58 -14.10 10.68
C GLU A 90 -1.86 -13.67 9.95
N MET A 91 -1.73 -12.65 9.10
CA MET A 91 -2.78 -12.24 8.17
C MET A 91 -2.29 -12.49 6.77
N ASP A 92 -3.06 -13.27 6.02
CA ASP A 92 -2.75 -13.52 4.63
C ASP A 92 -3.15 -12.32 3.76
N PHE A 93 -2.62 -12.33 2.55
CA PHE A 93 -2.89 -11.27 1.58
C PHE A 93 -4.37 -11.11 1.21
N THR A 94 -5.14 -12.20 1.19
CA THR A 94 -6.57 -12.20 0.85
C THR A 94 -7.39 -11.49 1.91
N GLU A 95 -7.05 -11.70 3.19
CA GLU A 95 -7.65 -11.00 4.32
C GLU A 95 -7.36 -9.49 4.23
N LEU A 96 -6.11 -9.10 3.97
CA LEU A 96 -5.72 -7.70 3.82
C LEU A 96 -6.46 -7.01 2.65
N ALA A 97 -6.60 -7.72 1.52
CA ALA A 97 -7.35 -7.23 0.36
C ALA A 97 -8.84 -7.04 0.67
N THR A 98 -9.43 -7.96 1.43
CA THR A 98 -10.84 -7.90 1.83
C THR A 98 -11.10 -6.72 2.76
N ILE A 99 -10.24 -6.52 3.76
CA ILE A 99 -10.36 -5.40 4.73
C ILE A 99 -10.19 -4.04 4.03
N SER A 100 -9.29 -3.98 3.05
CA SER A 100 -8.98 -2.75 2.32
C SER A 100 -10.08 -2.30 1.36
N GLN A 101 -11.11 -3.12 1.13
CA GLN A 101 -12.23 -2.83 0.22
C GLN A 101 -11.75 -2.33 -1.15
N LEU A 102 -10.83 -3.10 -1.76
CA LEU A 102 -10.19 -2.71 -3.00
C LEU A 102 -11.21 -2.44 -4.12
N PRO A 103 -10.94 -1.46 -5.00
CA PRO A 103 -11.74 -1.25 -6.19
C PRO A 103 -11.87 -2.56 -6.99
N ARG A 104 -13.03 -2.80 -7.63
CA ARG A 104 -13.29 -4.04 -8.38
C ARG A 104 -12.21 -4.39 -9.44
N ARG A 105 -11.56 -3.38 -10.02
CA ARG A 105 -10.47 -3.56 -11.00
C ARG A 105 -9.14 -3.96 -10.35
N LEU A 106 -8.95 -3.65 -9.08
CA LEU A 106 -7.81 -4.06 -8.27
C LEU A 106 -8.14 -5.39 -7.57
N ASN A 107 -8.43 -6.41 -8.38
CA ASN A 107 -8.81 -7.74 -7.91
C ASN A 107 -7.59 -8.65 -7.73
N SER A 108 -7.80 -9.84 -7.15
CA SER A 108 -6.75 -10.83 -6.90
C SER A 108 -6.01 -11.26 -8.18
N GLU A 109 -6.70 -11.37 -9.32
CA GLU A 109 -6.08 -11.72 -10.60
C GLU A 109 -5.05 -10.67 -11.04
N LEU A 110 -5.42 -9.38 -11.05
CA LEU A 110 -4.51 -8.31 -11.42
C LEU A 110 -3.32 -8.25 -10.45
N ILE A 111 -3.59 -8.37 -9.15
CA ILE A 111 -2.57 -8.27 -8.13
C ILE A 111 -1.56 -9.43 -8.23
N ASN A 112 -2.04 -10.66 -8.37
CA ASN A 112 -1.17 -11.83 -8.52
C ASN A 112 -0.35 -11.72 -9.81
N ALA A 113 -0.97 -11.29 -10.91
CA ALA A 113 -0.26 -11.04 -12.17
C ALA A 113 0.86 -9.99 -12.02
N VAL A 114 0.61 -8.91 -11.27
CA VAL A 114 1.62 -7.88 -11.00
C VAL A 114 2.74 -8.41 -10.10
N ALA A 115 2.40 -9.18 -9.08
CA ALA A 115 3.39 -9.79 -8.20
C ALA A 115 4.31 -10.77 -8.96
N GLU A 116 3.74 -11.62 -9.81
CA GLU A 116 4.51 -12.51 -10.68
C GLU A 116 5.38 -11.72 -11.66
N LYS A 117 4.80 -10.71 -12.33
CA LYS A 117 5.48 -9.87 -13.33
C LYS A 117 6.69 -9.13 -12.77
N LEU A 118 6.62 -8.71 -11.51
CA LEU A 118 7.66 -7.95 -10.83
C LEU A 118 8.48 -8.78 -9.85
N ALA A 119 8.23 -10.10 -9.78
CA ALA A 119 8.79 -11.00 -8.77
C ALA A 119 8.64 -10.46 -7.32
N LEU A 120 7.54 -9.74 -7.05
CA LEU A 120 7.22 -9.26 -5.71
C LEU A 120 6.76 -10.45 -4.87
N ARG A 121 7.26 -10.52 -3.64
CA ARG A 121 6.72 -11.47 -2.68
C ARG A 121 5.33 -11.00 -2.27
N ILE A 122 4.36 -11.89 -2.37
CA ILE A 122 3.11 -11.78 -1.62
C ILE A 122 3.27 -12.74 -0.44
N SER A 123 3.18 -12.23 0.77
CA SER A 123 3.16 -13.07 1.97
C SER A 123 1.83 -13.84 2.00
N TYR A 124 1.87 -15.09 1.56
CA TYR A 124 0.86 -16.09 1.87
C TYR A 124 1.36 -16.81 3.14
N ALA A 125 0.57 -16.72 4.21
CA ALA A 125 0.80 -17.55 5.39
C ALA A 125 0.63 -19.03 5.02
#